data_AF-A0A7V9RNG0-F1
#
_entry.id   AF-A0A7V9RNG0-F1
#
_cell.length_a   1.000
_cell.length_b   1.000
_cell.length_c   1.000
_cell.angle_alpha   90.00
_cell.angle_beta   90.00
_cell.angle_gamma   90.00
#
_symmetry.space_group_name_H-M   'P 1'
#
loop_
_entity.id
_entity.type
_entity.pdbx_description
1 polymer ?
#
loop_
_entity_poly.entity_id
_entity_poly.type
_entity_poly.pdbx_seq_one_letter_code
_entity_poly.pdbx_strand_id
1 'polypeptide(L)'
;MDVPRLMTDRLVLRGWTAPDRDAFAAMNVDPEVMRFFPAVQSRAESHAMVDRIQASFESDGCGLWALERRDDGAFVGFTGLLRVGDGLPVSGEVEVGWRLTRSAWGQGLATEAARAALRYGFETGGLHDVMSMTAQINVPSRRVMERLGMVRDRSADFDHPRLLADSPLRRHVVYRISRSRWAQPLAQPSTGCHARGAVQAVALDDRHRFSKPAREAIRLVAGIGVEGDAHAGATVQHRSRKRWHPEAPNLRQVHLLHAELLDQLRPAYDVAPGDLGENLLTRGVDLLDLPAGARLHVGDTALVEVMGLRNPCVQLDRFARGLMEATLDREADGKLVRKAGVMGVVLVGGDVRPGDSVGVELPPGEHRPLGPV
;
A
#
# COMPACT_ATOMS: atom_id res chain seq x y z
N MET A 1 12.76 34.86 8.26
CA MET A 1 13.89 33.94 7.95
C MET A 1 13.72 33.41 6.53
N ASP A 2 14.79 33.12 5.80
CA ASP A 2 14.62 32.54 4.45
C ASP A 2 14.20 31.07 4.58
N VAL A 3 13.15 30.67 3.85
CA VAL A 3 12.60 29.31 3.94
C VAL A 3 13.59 28.34 3.29
N PRO A 4 14.09 27.31 4.01
CA PRO A 4 15.05 26.37 3.44
C PRO A 4 14.53 25.74 2.16
N ARG A 5 15.35 25.71 1.11
CA ARG A 5 15.02 25.04 -0.16
C ARG A 5 15.61 23.64 -0.17
N LEU A 6 14.76 22.62 -0.24
CA LEU A 6 15.19 21.21 -0.28
C LEU A 6 14.98 20.64 -1.68
N MET A 7 15.96 19.90 -2.18
CA MET A 7 15.90 19.23 -3.48
C MET A 7 15.79 17.72 -3.30
N THR A 8 14.98 17.11 -4.15
CA THR A 8 14.88 15.66 -4.33
C THR A 8 15.07 15.32 -5.81
N ASP A 9 14.95 14.05 -6.17
CA ASP A 9 15.09 13.61 -7.55
C ASP A 9 14.07 14.31 -8.47
N ARG A 10 12.82 14.47 -8.01
CA ARG A 10 11.72 14.99 -8.81
C ARG A 10 11.09 16.28 -8.30
N LEU A 11 11.38 16.69 -7.06
CA LEU A 11 10.73 17.82 -6.41
C LEU A 11 11.71 18.88 -5.90
N VAL A 12 11.19 20.09 -5.80
CA VAL A 12 11.75 21.20 -5.04
C VAL A 12 10.76 21.54 -3.93
N LEU A 13 11.17 21.42 -2.68
CA LEU A 13 10.45 21.91 -1.50
C LEU A 13 10.93 23.34 -1.25
N ARG A 14 10.03 24.32 -1.36
CA ARG A 14 10.38 25.74 -1.29
C ARG A 14 9.33 26.57 -0.56
N GLY A 15 9.68 27.84 -0.31
CA GLY A 15 8.74 28.84 0.16
C GLY A 15 7.56 29.04 -0.80
N TRP A 16 6.45 29.47 -0.24
CA TRP A 16 5.22 29.77 -0.96
C TRP A 16 5.31 31.08 -1.72
N THR A 17 4.80 31.09 -2.94
CA THR A 17 4.67 32.27 -3.81
C THR A 17 3.21 32.66 -3.99
N ALA A 18 2.95 33.84 -4.57
CA ALA A 18 1.58 34.29 -4.85
C ALA A 18 0.81 33.33 -5.79
N PRO A 19 1.39 32.82 -6.90
CA PRO A 19 0.71 31.82 -7.74
C PRO A 19 0.37 30.51 -7.03
N ASP A 20 1.20 30.06 -6.09
CA ASP A 20 0.92 28.81 -5.35
C ASP A 20 -0.34 28.94 -4.48
N ARG A 21 -0.65 30.15 -3.98
CA ARG A 21 -1.86 30.40 -3.17
C ARG A 21 -3.13 30.13 -3.96
N ASP A 22 -3.14 30.54 -5.23
CA ASP A 22 -4.28 30.32 -6.12
C ASP A 22 -4.40 28.86 -6.54
N ALA A 23 -3.27 28.20 -6.86
CA ALA A 23 -3.24 26.77 -7.15
C ALA A 23 -3.68 25.92 -5.94
N PHE A 24 -3.29 26.32 -4.74
CA PHE A 24 -3.67 25.67 -3.49
C PHE A 24 -5.15 25.85 -3.16
N ALA A 25 -5.69 27.07 -3.36
CA ALA A 25 -7.12 27.31 -3.23
C ALA A 25 -7.93 26.45 -4.22
N ALA A 26 -7.49 26.33 -5.47
CA ALA A 26 -8.12 25.44 -6.46
C ALA A 26 -8.05 23.96 -6.03
N MET A 27 -6.94 23.53 -5.44
CA MET A 27 -6.77 22.18 -4.90
C MET A 27 -7.71 21.92 -3.71
N ASN A 28 -7.95 22.89 -2.83
CA ASN A 28 -8.77 22.69 -1.63
C ASN A 28 -10.28 22.82 -1.86
N VAL A 29 -10.71 23.30 -3.02
CA VAL A 29 -12.13 23.20 -3.43
C VAL A 29 -12.44 21.88 -4.13
N ASP A 30 -11.42 21.07 -4.46
CA ASP A 30 -11.61 19.76 -5.08
C ASP A 30 -12.11 18.74 -4.02
N PRO A 31 -13.35 18.22 -4.16
CA PRO A 31 -13.92 17.30 -3.19
C PRO A 31 -13.15 15.98 -3.10
N GLU A 32 -12.47 15.54 -4.16
CA GLU A 32 -11.65 14.32 -4.10
C GLU A 32 -10.40 14.53 -3.24
N VAL A 33 -9.77 15.70 -3.33
CA VAL A 33 -8.62 16.04 -2.48
C VAL A 33 -9.06 16.18 -1.02
N MET A 34 -10.24 16.72 -0.80
CA MET A 34 -10.77 17.02 0.52
C MET A 34 -11.66 15.91 1.10
N ARG A 35 -11.81 14.75 0.44
CA ARG A 35 -12.74 13.66 0.85
C ARG A 35 -12.47 13.08 2.24
N PHE A 36 -11.27 13.26 2.78
CA PHE A 36 -10.90 12.85 4.14
C PHE A 36 -10.86 14.01 5.14
N PHE A 37 -11.45 15.14 4.77
CA PHE A 37 -11.63 16.33 5.61
C PHE A 37 -13.12 16.63 5.76
N PRO A 38 -13.53 17.38 6.81
CA PRO A 38 -14.95 17.63 7.08
C PRO A 38 -15.66 18.42 5.97
N ALA A 39 -14.91 19.28 5.26
CA ALA A 39 -15.40 20.08 4.16
C ALA A 39 -14.25 20.49 3.24
N VAL A 40 -14.59 20.88 2.01
CA VAL A 40 -13.71 21.69 1.14
C VAL A 40 -13.41 23.04 1.80
N GLN A 41 -12.32 23.69 1.39
CA GLN A 41 -11.97 25.03 1.88
C GLN A 41 -12.15 26.07 0.79
N SER A 42 -12.74 27.21 1.16
CA SER A 42 -12.81 28.39 0.33
C SER A 42 -11.41 28.95 0.01
N ARG A 43 -11.34 29.84 -0.98
CA ARG A 43 -10.12 30.58 -1.30
C ARG A 43 -9.59 31.37 -0.11
N ALA A 44 -10.48 32.03 0.64
CA ALA A 44 -10.12 32.80 1.82
C ALA A 44 -9.51 31.92 2.92
N GLU A 45 -10.13 30.76 3.21
CA GLU A 45 -9.60 29.79 4.19
C GLU A 45 -8.26 29.20 3.75
N SER A 46 -8.11 28.91 2.46
CA SER A 46 -6.86 28.40 1.88
C SER A 46 -5.73 29.43 1.98
N HIS A 47 -6.01 30.70 1.68
CA HIS A 47 -5.04 31.78 1.83
C HIS A 47 -4.64 31.98 3.29
N ALA A 48 -5.61 31.99 4.21
CA ALA A 48 -5.35 32.09 5.65
C ALA A 48 -4.55 30.88 6.19
N MET A 49 -4.67 29.70 5.57
CA MET A 49 -3.81 28.57 5.87
C MET A 49 -2.37 28.81 5.42
N VAL A 50 -2.16 29.35 4.21
CA VAL A 50 -0.81 29.71 3.73
C VAL A 50 -0.17 30.79 4.62
N ASP A 51 -0.93 31.79 5.07
CA ASP A 51 -0.41 32.81 5.99
C ASP A 51 0.11 32.18 7.29
N ARG A 52 -0.65 31.23 7.88
CA ARG A 52 -0.22 30.48 9.06
C ARG A 52 1.01 29.61 8.80
N ILE A 53 1.08 28.98 7.63
CA ILE A 53 2.24 28.16 7.24
C ILE A 53 3.50 29.02 7.09
N GLN A 54 3.39 30.19 6.48
CA GLN A 54 4.54 31.09 6.32
C GLN A 54 5.00 31.61 7.68
N ALA A 55 4.08 31.94 8.59
CA ALA A 55 4.42 32.34 9.95
C ALA A 55 5.12 31.23 10.74
N SER A 56 4.76 29.95 10.54
CA SER A 56 5.35 28.84 11.30
C SER A 56 6.85 28.66 11.03
N PHE A 57 7.31 28.94 9.80
CA PHE A 57 8.73 28.89 9.47
C PHE A 57 9.55 29.90 10.30
N GLU A 58 8.96 31.02 10.67
CA GLU A 58 9.62 32.05 11.48
C GLU A 58 9.58 31.71 12.98
N SER A 59 8.46 31.18 13.48
CA SER A 59 8.28 30.89 14.90
C SER A 59 8.90 29.56 15.35
N ASP A 60 8.76 28.51 14.54
CA ASP A 60 9.06 27.12 14.94
C ASP A 60 10.29 26.53 14.24
N GLY A 61 10.92 27.27 13.34
CA GLY A 61 12.05 26.80 12.51
C GLY A 61 11.68 25.67 11.54
N CYS A 62 10.39 25.35 11.44
CA CYS A 62 9.83 24.32 10.58
C CYS A 62 8.44 24.74 10.07
N GLY A 63 8.05 24.23 8.91
CA GLY A 63 6.77 24.53 8.30
C GLY A 63 6.45 23.60 7.14
N LEU A 64 5.33 23.88 6.48
CA LEU A 64 4.89 23.16 5.29
C LEU A 64 5.44 23.83 4.03
N TRP A 65 6.30 23.14 3.29
CA TRP A 65 6.83 23.64 2.01
C TRP A 65 5.81 23.48 0.90
N ALA A 66 5.81 24.43 -0.04
CA ALA A 66 5.21 24.22 -1.34
C ALA A 66 6.06 23.21 -2.13
N LEU A 67 5.39 22.30 -2.83
CA LEU A 67 6.03 21.29 -3.68
C LEU A 67 5.96 21.76 -5.13
N GLU A 68 7.13 21.97 -5.73
CA GLU A 68 7.30 22.24 -7.15
C GLU A 68 7.89 21.01 -7.84
N ARG A 69 7.31 20.59 -8.96
CA ARG A 69 7.85 19.51 -9.78
C ARG A 69 9.00 20.03 -10.65
N ARG A 70 10.11 19.30 -10.69
CA ARG A 70 11.36 19.75 -11.34
C ARG A 70 11.30 19.79 -12.86
N ASP A 71 10.46 18.98 -13.48
CA ASP A 71 10.39 18.84 -14.93
C ASP A 71 9.73 20.04 -15.62
N ASP A 72 8.68 20.59 -15.02
CA ASP A 72 7.84 21.65 -15.60
C ASP A 72 7.52 22.81 -14.66
N GLY A 73 8.02 22.77 -13.42
CA GLY A 73 7.81 23.82 -12.43
C GLY A 73 6.40 23.86 -11.84
N ALA A 74 5.57 22.82 -12.06
CA ALA A 74 4.19 22.82 -11.58
C ALA A 74 4.13 22.71 -10.04
N PHE A 75 3.21 23.49 -9.44
CA PHE A 75 2.80 23.27 -8.06
C PHE A 75 2.03 21.96 -7.94
N VAL A 76 2.47 21.07 -7.06
CA VAL A 76 1.86 19.74 -6.88
C VAL A 76 1.26 19.51 -5.50
N GLY A 77 1.37 20.48 -4.58
CA GLY A 77 0.81 20.41 -3.23
C GLY A 77 1.76 20.97 -2.18
N PHE A 78 1.61 20.48 -0.95
CA PHE A 78 2.52 20.79 0.14
C PHE A 78 2.93 19.53 0.90
N THR A 79 4.10 19.58 1.52
CA THR A 79 4.54 18.65 2.56
C THR A 79 5.47 19.37 3.52
N GLY A 80 5.50 18.96 4.80
CA GLY A 80 6.51 19.44 5.73
C GLY A 80 6.24 19.05 7.16
N LEU A 81 6.80 19.84 8.08
CA LEU A 81 6.71 19.62 9.51
C LEU A 81 5.95 20.79 10.15
N LEU A 82 5.03 20.51 11.05
CA LEU A 82 4.33 21.53 11.82
C LEU A 82 4.16 21.09 13.27
N ARG A 83 4.07 22.05 14.20
CA ARG A 83 3.63 21.75 15.56
C ARG A 83 2.11 21.65 15.59
N VAL A 84 1.59 20.56 16.15
CA VAL A 84 0.15 20.37 16.32
C VAL A 84 -0.37 21.42 17.31
N GLY A 85 -1.35 22.22 16.88
CA GLY A 85 -1.99 23.23 17.72
C GLY A 85 -2.90 22.64 18.80
N ASP A 86 -3.36 23.49 19.70
CA ASP A 86 -4.14 23.09 20.87
C ASP A 86 -5.49 22.43 20.53
N GLY A 87 -5.97 21.63 21.48
CA GLY A 87 -7.31 21.03 21.45
C GLY A 87 -7.36 19.66 20.74
N LEU A 88 -6.22 19.01 20.53
CA LEU A 88 -6.10 17.61 20.12
C LEU A 88 -5.34 16.79 21.19
N PRO A 89 -5.58 15.47 21.31
CA PRO A 89 -4.83 14.62 22.25
C PRO A 89 -3.31 14.59 22.02
N VAL A 90 -2.86 14.99 20.82
CA VAL A 90 -1.45 15.05 20.40
C VAL A 90 -0.96 16.51 20.25
N SER A 91 -1.59 17.45 20.95
CA SER A 91 -1.21 18.88 20.93
C SER A 91 0.26 19.07 21.33
N GLY A 92 0.95 20.00 20.68
CA GLY A 92 2.35 20.34 20.95
C GLY A 92 3.37 19.40 20.29
N GLU A 93 2.96 18.23 19.80
CA GLU A 93 3.82 17.32 19.06
C GLU A 93 4.16 17.87 17.66
N VAL A 94 5.28 17.41 17.08
CA VAL A 94 5.65 17.76 15.70
C VAL A 94 5.11 16.72 14.73
N GLU A 95 4.23 17.17 13.85
CA GLU A 95 3.60 16.38 12.80
C GLU A 95 4.32 16.54 11.46
N VAL A 96 4.55 15.44 10.75
CA VAL A 96 4.78 15.45 9.30
C VAL A 96 3.43 15.33 8.57
N GLY A 97 3.15 16.26 7.67
CA GLY A 97 1.88 16.32 6.95
C GLY A 97 2.06 16.61 5.46
N TRP A 98 1.10 16.17 4.64
CA TRP A 98 1.09 16.35 3.19
C TRP A 98 -0.33 16.50 2.64
N ARG A 99 -0.45 17.25 1.54
CA ARG A 99 -1.65 17.27 0.68
C ARG A 99 -1.20 17.54 -0.75
N LEU A 100 -1.57 16.67 -1.68
CA LEU A 100 -1.15 16.75 -3.07
C LEU A 100 -2.35 16.86 -4.01
N THR A 101 -2.13 17.50 -5.14
CA THR A 101 -3.08 17.54 -6.28
C THR A 101 -3.34 16.14 -6.83
N ARG A 102 -4.53 15.90 -7.40
CA ARG A 102 -4.89 14.60 -7.99
C ARG A 102 -3.88 14.11 -9.03
N SER A 103 -3.41 15.01 -9.89
CA SER A 103 -2.41 14.73 -10.93
C SER A 103 -1.05 14.28 -10.39
N ALA A 104 -0.80 14.45 -9.09
CA ALA A 104 0.44 14.04 -8.43
C ALA A 104 0.30 12.74 -7.62
N TRP A 105 -0.89 12.12 -7.60
CA TRP A 105 -1.13 10.86 -6.89
C TRP A 105 -0.55 9.67 -7.65
N GLY A 106 -0.33 8.55 -6.94
CA GLY A 106 0.16 7.30 -7.52
C GLY A 106 1.65 7.29 -7.93
N GLN A 107 2.34 8.43 -7.87
CA GLN A 107 3.73 8.58 -8.34
C GLN A 107 4.78 8.53 -7.23
N GLY A 108 4.37 8.34 -5.98
CA GLY A 108 5.28 8.33 -4.82
C GLY A 108 5.81 9.71 -4.39
N LEU A 109 5.31 10.80 -4.97
CA LEU A 109 5.77 12.17 -4.69
C LEU A 109 5.55 12.60 -3.23
N ALA A 110 4.44 12.19 -2.60
CA ALA A 110 4.18 12.47 -1.19
C ALA A 110 5.24 11.82 -0.28
N THR A 111 5.57 10.55 -0.54
CA THR A 111 6.60 9.82 0.23
C THR A 111 7.99 10.42 0.02
N GLU A 112 8.34 10.80 -1.22
CA GLU A 112 9.61 11.46 -1.54
C GLU A 112 9.74 12.80 -0.80
N ALA A 113 8.72 13.66 -0.88
CA ALA A 113 8.71 14.96 -0.20
C ALA A 113 8.75 14.82 1.32
N ALA A 114 7.94 13.91 1.89
CA ALA A 114 7.90 13.71 3.34
C ALA A 114 9.21 13.14 3.86
N ARG A 115 9.91 12.30 3.07
CA ARG A 115 11.25 11.83 3.42
C ARG A 115 12.27 12.96 3.47
N ALA A 116 12.20 13.90 2.53
CA ALA A 116 13.06 15.08 2.56
C ALA A 116 12.76 15.97 3.78
N ALA A 117 11.48 16.16 4.12
CA ALA A 117 11.07 16.92 5.30
C ALA A 117 11.52 16.25 6.61
N LEU A 118 11.34 14.94 6.77
CA LEU A 118 11.82 14.18 7.93
C LEU A 118 13.33 14.26 8.09
N ARG A 119 14.08 14.11 6.99
CA ARG A 119 15.54 14.29 6.99
C ARG A 119 15.93 15.67 7.53
N TYR A 120 15.32 16.73 7.01
CA TYR A 120 15.54 18.09 7.52
C TYR A 120 15.22 18.19 9.01
N GLY A 121 14.07 17.67 9.45
CA GLY A 121 13.67 17.69 10.87
C GLY A 121 14.65 16.98 11.80
N PHE A 122 15.12 15.79 11.43
CA PHE A 122 16.02 14.99 12.26
C PHE A 122 17.48 15.47 12.22
N GLU A 123 17.98 15.87 11.05
CA GLU A 123 19.40 16.22 10.86
C GLU A 123 19.67 17.70 11.14
N THR A 124 18.80 18.60 10.64
CA THR A 124 18.97 20.05 10.77
C THR A 124 18.15 20.61 11.93
N GLY A 125 16.90 20.17 12.06
CA GLY A 125 15.97 20.63 13.11
C GLY A 125 16.21 20.01 14.49
N GLY A 126 17.06 18.98 14.59
CA GLY A 126 17.40 18.34 15.86
C GLY A 126 16.26 17.58 16.53
N LEU A 127 15.18 17.26 15.81
CA LEU A 127 14.03 16.55 16.35
C LEU A 127 14.42 15.14 16.82
N HIS A 128 13.80 14.67 17.90
CA HIS A 128 13.95 13.28 18.37
C HIS A 128 12.82 12.39 17.85
N ASP A 129 11.59 12.88 17.83
CA ASP A 129 10.41 12.16 17.36
C ASP A 129 9.55 13.04 16.44
N VAL A 130 8.94 12.41 15.45
CA VAL A 130 7.94 13.01 14.58
C VAL A 130 6.73 12.08 14.51
N MET A 131 5.54 12.66 14.53
CA MET A 131 4.29 11.94 14.42
C MET A 131 3.54 12.30 13.13
N SER A 132 2.52 11.54 12.78
CA SER A 132 1.56 11.90 11.75
C SER A 132 0.22 11.28 12.11
N MET A 133 -0.88 11.95 11.78
CA MET A 133 -2.22 11.42 12.06
C MET A 133 -3.14 11.57 10.86
N THR A 134 -4.14 10.71 10.79
CA THR A 134 -5.19 10.82 9.77
C THR A 134 -6.44 10.05 10.18
N ALA A 135 -7.58 10.36 9.57
CA ALA A 135 -8.79 9.55 9.74
C ALA A 135 -8.50 8.08 9.38
N GLN A 136 -9.02 7.14 10.16
CA GLN A 136 -8.74 5.70 10.01
C GLN A 136 -9.00 5.18 8.60
N ILE A 137 -10.03 5.74 7.94
CA ILE A 137 -10.46 5.40 6.58
C ILE A 137 -9.55 5.97 5.48
N ASN A 138 -8.65 6.90 5.80
CA ASN A 138 -7.69 7.49 4.85
C ASN A 138 -6.50 6.56 4.62
N VAL A 139 -6.78 5.41 3.99
CA VAL A 139 -5.79 4.38 3.64
C VAL A 139 -4.63 4.95 2.80
N PRO A 140 -4.83 5.83 1.80
CA PRO A 140 -3.72 6.40 1.04
C PRO A 140 -2.70 7.15 1.90
N SER A 141 -3.16 7.96 2.87
CA SER A 141 -2.23 8.67 3.77
C SER A 141 -1.50 7.72 4.71
N ARG A 142 -2.20 6.71 5.26
CA ARG A 142 -1.58 5.66 6.09
C ARG A 142 -0.47 4.91 5.35
N ARG A 143 -0.66 4.61 4.07
CA ARG A 143 0.37 3.98 3.24
C ARG A 143 1.62 4.87 3.08
N VAL A 144 1.46 6.19 3.03
CA VAL A 144 2.61 7.11 3.02
C VAL A 144 3.37 7.02 4.35
N MET A 145 2.66 7.06 5.48
CA MET A 145 3.26 6.89 6.83
C MET A 145 4.04 5.57 6.94
N GLU A 146 3.47 4.47 6.46
CA GLU A 146 4.08 3.14 6.46
C GLU A 146 5.33 3.09 5.56
N ARG A 147 5.29 3.68 4.36
CA ARG A 147 6.46 3.76 3.45
C ARG A 147 7.58 4.67 3.96
N LEU A 148 7.26 5.61 4.86
CA LEU A 148 8.24 6.40 5.60
C LEU A 148 8.85 5.61 6.77
N GLY A 149 8.34 4.42 7.06
CA GLY A 149 8.76 3.57 8.18
C GLY A 149 8.17 3.97 9.53
N MET A 150 7.16 4.84 9.54
CA MET A 150 6.45 5.20 10.75
C MET A 150 5.64 4.00 11.27
N VAL A 151 5.50 3.89 12.58
CA VAL A 151 4.76 2.81 13.24
C VAL A 151 3.49 3.36 13.85
N ARG A 152 2.38 2.67 13.63
CA ARG A 152 1.12 3.02 14.28
C ARG A 152 1.21 2.82 15.79
N ASP A 153 0.97 3.88 16.54
CA ASP A 153 0.81 3.85 17.98
C ASP A 153 -0.68 3.78 18.32
N ARG A 154 -1.17 2.55 18.50
CA ARG A 154 -2.59 2.31 18.79
C ARG A 154 -3.06 2.93 20.11
N SER A 155 -2.14 3.20 21.04
CA SER A 155 -2.46 3.83 22.32
C SER A 155 -2.72 5.33 22.17
N ALA A 156 -2.19 5.94 21.10
CA ALA A 156 -2.40 7.34 20.76
C ALA A 156 -3.55 7.57 19.78
N ASP A 157 -4.18 6.52 19.23
CA ASP A 157 -5.38 6.67 18.39
C ASP A 157 -6.53 7.32 19.18
N PHE A 158 -7.21 8.29 18.57
CA PHE A 158 -8.22 9.08 19.26
C PHE A 158 -9.43 9.41 18.36
N ASP A 159 -10.52 9.83 19.00
CA ASP A 159 -11.69 10.36 18.31
C ASP A 159 -11.56 11.88 18.22
N HIS A 160 -11.60 12.44 17.01
CA HIS A 160 -11.38 13.86 16.80
C HIS A 160 -12.45 14.70 17.53
N PRO A 161 -12.07 15.57 18.48
CA PRO A 161 -13.02 16.18 19.43
C PRO A 161 -13.99 17.18 18.78
N ARG A 162 -13.66 17.66 17.58
CA ARG A 162 -14.49 18.60 16.80
C ARG A 162 -15.43 17.93 15.79
N LEU A 163 -15.43 16.60 15.70
CA LEU A 163 -16.30 15.87 14.76
C LEU A 163 -17.45 15.19 15.50
N LEU A 164 -18.60 15.14 14.81
CA LEU A 164 -19.79 14.46 15.32
C LEU A 164 -19.51 12.97 15.56
N ALA A 165 -20.23 12.41 16.53
CA ALA A 165 -19.97 11.07 17.05
C ALA A 165 -20.06 9.97 15.98
N ASP A 166 -20.93 10.17 14.99
CA ASP A 166 -21.27 9.29 13.87
C ASP A 166 -20.45 9.58 12.60
N SER A 167 -19.59 10.60 12.60
CA SER A 167 -18.77 10.93 11.44
C SER A 167 -17.77 9.81 11.15
N PRO A 168 -17.69 9.29 9.91
CA PRO A 168 -16.69 8.29 9.54
C PRO A 168 -15.24 8.83 9.58
N LEU A 169 -15.09 10.16 9.63
CA LEU A 169 -13.79 10.84 9.78
C LEU A 169 -13.37 11.02 11.24
N ARG A 170 -14.24 10.68 12.21
CA ARG A 170 -14.01 10.92 13.63
C ARG A 170 -12.77 10.17 14.13
N ARG A 171 -12.70 8.86 13.88
CA ARG A 171 -11.61 8.03 14.40
C ARG A 171 -10.30 8.34 13.68
N HIS A 172 -9.32 8.85 14.39
CA HIS A 172 -7.97 9.10 13.89
C HIS A 172 -7.01 8.00 14.34
N VAL A 173 -6.08 7.66 13.45
CA VAL A 173 -4.95 6.79 13.75
C VAL A 173 -3.66 7.60 13.80
N VAL A 174 -2.78 7.25 14.73
CA VAL A 174 -1.52 7.96 14.95
C VAL A 174 -0.33 7.07 14.59
N TYR A 175 0.60 7.61 13.81
CA TYR A 175 1.87 6.98 13.45
C TYR A 175 3.03 7.81 14.00
N ARG A 176 4.11 7.14 14.40
CA ARG A 176 5.29 7.75 15.01
C ARG A 176 6.58 7.24 14.38
N ILE A 177 7.61 8.08 14.34
CA ILE A 177 8.97 7.69 13.98
C ILE A 177 9.97 8.49 14.81
N SER A 178 10.90 7.77 15.43
CA SER A 178 12.03 8.36 16.15
C SER A 178 13.22 8.58 15.22
N ARG A 179 14.12 9.48 15.61
CA ARG A 179 15.40 9.70 14.92
C ARG A 179 16.23 8.42 14.84
N SER A 180 16.22 7.61 15.91
CA SER A 180 16.94 6.33 15.93
C SER A 180 16.39 5.35 14.90
N ARG A 181 15.06 5.27 14.75
CA ARG A 181 14.40 4.44 13.74
C ARG A 181 14.59 4.98 12.33
N TRP A 182 14.61 6.31 12.17
CA TRP A 182 14.87 6.97 10.89
C TRP A 182 16.31 6.79 10.41
N ALA A 183 17.27 6.87 11.32
CA ALA A 183 18.71 6.76 11.05
C ALA A 183 19.16 5.32 10.81
N GLN A 184 18.41 4.34 11.35
CA GLN A 184 18.49 2.99 10.82
C GLN A 184 18.09 3.08 9.34
N PRO A 185 18.85 2.47 8.42
CA PRO A 185 18.34 2.30 7.08
C PRO A 185 16.93 1.73 7.22
N LEU A 186 15.90 2.44 6.74
CA LEU A 186 14.74 1.74 6.21
C LEU A 186 15.37 0.70 5.33
N ALA A 187 15.26 -0.59 5.70
CA ALA A 187 15.98 -1.66 5.02
C ALA A 187 16.02 -1.30 3.54
N GLN A 188 17.20 -0.89 3.05
CA GLN A 188 17.24 -0.27 1.74
C GLN A 188 16.62 -1.30 0.80
N PRO A 189 15.89 -0.87 -0.24
CA PRO A 189 15.58 -1.74 -1.34
C PRO A 189 16.92 -2.14 -1.97
N SER A 190 17.57 -3.14 -1.38
CA SER A 190 18.60 -3.94 -2.02
C SER A 190 17.99 -4.39 -3.34
N THR A 191 18.76 -4.30 -4.40
CA THR A 191 18.45 -4.77 -5.75
C THR A 191 18.21 -6.28 -5.78
N GLY A 192 17.21 -6.74 -5.02
CA GLY A 192 16.92 -8.13 -4.69
C GLY A 192 16.13 -8.20 -3.38
N CYS A 193 14.86 -8.58 -3.48
CA CYS A 193 14.02 -9.03 -2.36
C CYS A 193 13.55 -7.94 -1.36
N HIS A 194 12.55 -7.15 -1.77
CA HIS A 194 11.65 -6.34 -0.95
C HIS A 194 10.58 -7.21 -0.27
N ALA A 195 10.19 -6.91 0.96
CA ALA A 195 9.27 -7.70 1.80
C ALA A 195 9.70 -9.18 2.04
N ARG A 196 10.17 -9.45 3.26
CA ARG A 196 10.33 -10.83 3.75
C ARG A 196 9.02 -11.27 4.38
N GLY A 197 8.22 -11.97 3.61
CA GLY A 197 7.17 -12.81 4.14
C GLY A 197 7.66 -14.23 4.39
N ALA A 198 6.72 -15.10 4.72
CA ALA A 198 6.96 -16.53 4.79
C ALA A 198 5.79 -17.30 4.21
N VAL A 199 6.07 -18.51 3.74
CA VAL A 199 5.05 -19.50 3.40
C VAL A 199 4.44 -19.99 4.70
N GLN A 200 3.15 -19.75 4.90
CA GLN A 200 2.43 -20.27 6.06
C GLN A 200 1.92 -21.70 5.83
N ALA A 201 1.49 -22.00 4.61
CA ALA A 201 1.00 -23.32 4.24
C ALA A 201 1.15 -23.55 2.73
N VAL A 202 1.23 -24.83 2.35
CA VAL A 202 1.23 -25.26 0.96
C VAL A 202 0.14 -26.31 0.75
N ALA A 203 -0.46 -26.32 -0.44
CA ALA A 203 -1.54 -27.22 -0.80
C ALA A 203 -1.52 -27.58 -2.29
N LEU A 204 -2.01 -28.76 -2.62
CA LEU A 204 -2.24 -29.19 -4.00
C LEU A 204 -3.37 -30.21 -4.07
N ASP A 205 -3.99 -30.31 -5.23
CA ASP A 205 -4.99 -31.34 -5.50
C ASP A 205 -4.79 -31.92 -6.91
N ASP A 206 -4.76 -33.25 -7.01
CA ASP A 206 -4.63 -33.98 -8.28
C ASP A 206 -5.92 -33.95 -9.11
N ARG A 207 -7.01 -33.43 -8.54
CA ARG A 207 -8.32 -33.26 -9.18
C ARG A 207 -8.72 -31.78 -9.21
N HIS A 208 -9.55 -31.39 -10.18
CA HIS A 208 -10.15 -30.03 -10.26
C HIS A 208 -11.24 -29.79 -9.19
N ARG A 209 -10.94 -30.04 -7.91
CA ARG A 209 -11.74 -29.60 -6.77
C ARG A 209 -11.45 -28.14 -6.46
N PHE A 210 -12.36 -27.50 -5.73
CA PHE A 210 -12.22 -26.09 -5.35
C PHE A 210 -11.14 -25.92 -4.28
N SER A 211 -11.30 -26.61 -3.16
CA SER A 211 -10.35 -26.65 -2.05
C SER A 211 -9.23 -27.64 -2.34
N LYS A 212 -8.02 -27.31 -1.89
CA LYS A 212 -6.82 -28.14 -2.05
C LYS A 212 -6.36 -28.66 -0.70
N PRO A 213 -6.17 -29.98 -0.52
CA PRO A 213 -5.62 -30.52 0.71
C PRO A 213 -4.25 -29.94 1.05
N ALA A 214 -4.05 -29.58 2.31
CA ALA A 214 -2.74 -29.15 2.82
C ALA A 214 -1.68 -30.27 2.66
N ARG A 215 -0.43 -29.84 2.48
CA ARG A 215 0.75 -30.69 2.34
C ARG A 215 1.88 -30.18 3.22
N GLU A 216 2.80 -31.07 3.57
CA GLU A 216 4.04 -30.70 4.27
C GLU A 216 5.04 -29.99 3.33
N ALA A 217 4.97 -30.31 2.04
CA ALA A 217 5.79 -29.71 1.00
C ALA A 217 5.09 -29.81 -0.36
N ILE A 218 5.41 -28.92 -1.29
CA ILE A 218 5.07 -29.03 -2.71
C ILE A 218 6.31 -28.75 -3.57
N ARG A 219 6.33 -29.25 -4.80
CA ARG A 219 7.41 -28.97 -5.76
C ARG A 219 6.91 -28.09 -6.89
N LEU A 220 7.57 -26.95 -7.10
CA LEU A 220 7.33 -26.08 -8.24
C LEU A 220 8.20 -26.52 -9.42
N VAL A 221 7.60 -26.57 -10.61
CA VAL A 221 8.24 -26.95 -11.87
C VAL A 221 8.13 -25.78 -12.84
N ALA A 222 9.28 -25.29 -13.32
CA ALA A 222 9.36 -24.15 -14.21
C ALA A 222 8.51 -24.34 -15.47
N GLY A 223 7.71 -23.33 -15.81
CA GLY A 223 6.80 -23.35 -16.96
C GLY A 223 5.61 -24.31 -16.83
N ILE A 224 5.45 -25.02 -15.70
CA ILE A 224 4.43 -26.04 -15.50
C ILE A 224 3.53 -25.72 -14.31
N GLY A 225 4.08 -25.32 -13.16
CA GLY A 225 3.32 -25.07 -11.93
C GLY A 225 3.66 -26.04 -10.81
N VAL A 226 2.67 -26.41 -10.01
CA VAL A 226 2.85 -27.33 -8.88
C VAL A 226 2.79 -28.78 -9.37
N GLU A 227 3.85 -29.56 -9.17
CA GLU A 227 3.88 -30.97 -9.55
C GLU A 227 2.72 -31.74 -8.90
N GLY A 228 1.96 -32.48 -9.71
CA GLY A 228 0.81 -33.26 -9.25
C GLY A 228 -0.48 -32.45 -9.04
N ASP A 229 -0.50 -31.13 -9.26
CA ASP A 229 -1.73 -30.33 -9.21
C ASP A 229 -2.50 -30.40 -10.54
N ALA A 230 -3.83 -30.47 -10.46
CA ALA A 230 -4.72 -30.49 -11.63
C ALA A 230 -4.62 -29.23 -12.51
N HIS A 231 -4.06 -28.13 -12.00
CA HIS A 231 -3.84 -26.89 -12.73
C HIS A 231 -2.43 -26.79 -13.35
N ALA A 232 -1.58 -27.81 -13.14
CA ALA A 232 -0.23 -27.84 -13.69
C ALA A 232 -0.22 -28.16 -15.19
N GLY A 233 0.59 -27.42 -15.95
CA GLY A 233 0.79 -27.59 -17.38
C GLY A 233 1.22 -26.29 -18.06
N ALA A 234 1.91 -26.43 -19.19
CA ALA A 234 2.37 -25.29 -19.98
C ALA A 234 1.22 -24.50 -20.63
N THR A 235 0.13 -25.17 -20.97
CA THR A 235 -1.08 -24.57 -21.54
C THR A 235 -2.23 -24.53 -20.53
N VAL A 236 -3.26 -23.73 -20.83
CA VAL A 236 -4.38 -23.49 -19.92
C VAL A 236 -5.04 -24.79 -19.43
N GLN A 237 -5.06 -24.99 -18.12
CA GLN A 237 -5.71 -26.16 -17.50
C GLN A 237 -7.12 -25.87 -16.97
N HIS A 238 -7.52 -24.59 -16.92
CA HIS A 238 -8.86 -24.22 -16.49
C HIS A 238 -9.90 -24.74 -17.48
N ARG A 239 -10.74 -25.69 -17.05
CA ARG A 239 -11.67 -26.47 -17.90
C ARG A 239 -12.48 -25.63 -18.87
N SER A 240 -13.00 -24.48 -18.42
CA SER A 240 -13.79 -23.60 -19.30
C SER A 240 -12.96 -22.93 -20.38
N ARG A 241 -11.72 -22.53 -20.10
CA ARG A 241 -10.84 -21.84 -21.06
C ARG A 241 -10.16 -22.82 -22.00
N LYS A 242 -9.77 -23.99 -21.50
CA LYS A 242 -9.20 -25.08 -22.31
C LYS A 242 -10.15 -25.51 -23.43
N ARG A 243 -11.46 -25.41 -23.21
CA ARG A 243 -12.48 -25.65 -24.24
C ARG A 243 -12.39 -24.66 -25.42
N TRP A 244 -12.03 -23.40 -25.17
CA TRP A 244 -12.03 -22.33 -26.19
C TRP A 244 -10.63 -22.03 -26.73
N HIS A 245 -9.60 -22.15 -25.89
CA HIS A 245 -8.21 -21.80 -26.21
C HIS A 245 -7.23 -22.85 -25.63
N PRO A 246 -7.29 -24.11 -26.07
CA PRO A 246 -6.49 -25.20 -25.49
C PRO A 246 -4.96 -24.98 -25.56
N GLU A 247 -4.50 -24.22 -26.56
CA GLU A 247 -3.07 -23.91 -26.79
C GLU A 247 -2.60 -22.63 -26.09
N ALA A 248 -3.49 -21.89 -25.42
CA ALA A 248 -3.09 -20.65 -24.75
C ALA A 248 -2.15 -20.94 -23.57
N PRO A 249 -1.14 -20.07 -23.32
CA PRO A 249 -0.20 -20.26 -22.22
C PRO A 249 -0.92 -20.26 -20.87
N ASN A 250 -0.46 -21.11 -19.96
CA ASN A 250 -0.99 -21.17 -18.60
C ASN A 250 -0.45 -20.01 -17.76
N LEU A 251 -1.26 -18.97 -17.55
CA LEU A 251 -0.92 -17.87 -16.65
C LEU A 251 -1.29 -18.14 -15.18
N ARG A 252 -1.77 -19.34 -14.88
CA ARG A 252 -2.35 -19.74 -13.59
C ARG A 252 -1.70 -21.02 -13.07
N GLN A 253 -0.38 -21.11 -13.23
CA GLN A 253 0.39 -22.29 -12.85
C GLN A 253 0.47 -22.46 -11.33
N VAL A 254 0.47 -21.36 -10.58
CA VAL A 254 0.45 -21.34 -9.11
C VAL A 254 -0.58 -20.32 -8.64
N HIS A 255 -1.43 -20.73 -7.70
CA HIS A 255 -2.39 -19.85 -7.03
C HIS A 255 -1.81 -19.41 -5.69
N LEU A 256 -1.74 -18.10 -5.44
CA LEU A 256 -1.24 -17.57 -4.17
C LEU A 256 -2.33 -16.79 -3.44
N LEU A 257 -2.34 -16.91 -2.11
CA LEU A 257 -3.23 -16.18 -1.22
C LEU A 257 -2.46 -15.65 -0.02
N HIS A 258 -2.86 -14.48 0.48
CA HIS A 258 -2.27 -13.89 1.67
C HIS A 258 -3.08 -14.33 2.90
N ALA A 259 -2.39 -14.79 3.94
CA ALA A 259 -2.99 -15.34 5.14
C ALA A 259 -3.81 -14.33 5.94
N GLU A 260 -3.53 -13.04 5.75
CA GLU A 260 -4.27 -11.94 6.34
C GLU A 260 -5.72 -11.90 5.82
N LEU A 261 -6.02 -12.45 4.62
CA LEU A 261 -7.41 -12.64 4.18
C LEU A 261 -8.12 -13.69 5.03
N LEU A 262 -7.46 -14.81 5.32
CA LEU A 262 -8.05 -15.86 6.16
C LEU A 262 -8.33 -15.32 7.56
N ASP A 263 -7.43 -14.53 8.12
CA ASP A 263 -7.64 -13.87 9.42
C ASP A 263 -8.87 -12.94 9.41
N GLN A 264 -9.12 -12.26 8.29
CA GLN A 264 -10.32 -11.42 8.11
C GLN A 264 -11.61 -12.22 7.94
N LEU A 265 -11.54 -13.39 7.31
CA LEU A 265 -12.72 -14.22 6.98
C LEU A 265 -13.14 -15.13 8.15
N ARG A 266 -12.19 -15.62 8.94
CA ARG A 266 -12.41 -16.58 10.06
C ARG A 266 -13.48 -16.18 11.08
N PRO A 267 -13.70 -14.90 11.40
CA PRO A 267 -14.80 -14.51 12.29
C PRO A 267 -16.20 -14.86 11.76
N ALA A 268 -16.36 -15.01 10.43
CA ALA A 268 -17.65 -15.24 9.78
C ALA A 268 -17.71 -16.56 8.97
N TYR A 269 -16.57 -17.14 8.64
CA TYR A 269 -16.48 -18.33 7.79
C TYR A 269 -15.47 -19.33 8.35
N ASP A 270 -15.80 -20.61 8.32
CA ASP A 270 -14.85 -21.68 8.65
C ASP A 270 -13.93 -21.92 7.44
N VAL A 271 -12.80 -21.20 7.40
CA VAL A 271 -11.81 -21.26 6.33
C VAL A 271 -10.43 -21.61 6.87
N ALA A 272 -9.84 -22.65 6.28
CA ALA A 272 -8.50 -23.14 6.54
C ALA A 272 -7.57 -22.96 5.32
N PRO A 273 -6.24 -23.07 5.50
CA PRO A 273 -5.31 -23.04 4.38
C PRO A 273 -5.62 -24.11 3.33
N GLY A 274 -5.65 -23.70 2.05
CA GLY A 274 -6.01 -24.52 0.90
C GLY A 274 -7.49 -24.47 0.53
N ASP A 275 -8.37 -24.02 1.43
CA ASP A 275 -9.82 -24.07 1.20
C ASP A 275 -10.29 -23.16 0.07
N LEU A 276 -9.58 -22.06 -0.15
CA LEU A 276 -9.90 -21.10 -1.21
C LEU A 276 -9.14 -21.41 -2.50
N GLY A 277 -8.59 -22.62 -2.63
CA GLY A 277 -7.99 -23.14 -3.86
C GLY A 277 -6.61 -22.58 -4.17
N GLU A 278 -5.95 -21.96 -3.20
CA GLU A 278 -4.55 -21.56 -3.27
C GLU A 278 -3.60 -22.75 -3.16
N ASN A 279 -2.44 -22.64 -3.80
CA ASN A 279 -1.32 -23.55 -3.62
C ASN A 279 -0.36 -23.06 -2.55
N LEU A 280 -0.16 -21.74 -2.47
CA LEU A 280 0.71 -21.09 -1.50
C LEU A 280 -0.09 -20.10 -0.69
N LEU A 281 -0.10 -20.29 0.62
CA LEU A 281 -0.57 -19.30 1.57
C LEU A 281 0.64 -18.55 2.12
N THR A 282 0.77 -17.26 1.83
CA THR A 282 1.90 -16.42 2.29
C THR A 282 1.46 -15.50 3.41
N ARG A 283 2.36 -15.16 4.33
CA ARG A 283 2.15 -14.15 5.37
C ARG A 283 3.21 -13.07 5.28
N GLY A 284 2.83 -11.82 5.54
CA GLY A 284 3.75 -10.68 5.51
C GLY A 284 4.15 -10.23 4.11
N VAL A 285 3.42 -10.67 3.08
CA VAL A 285 3.57 -10.19 1.68
C VAL A 285 2.26 -9.56 1.25
N ASP A 286 2.29 -8.28 0.88
CA ASP A 286 1.12 -7.61 0.30
C ASP A 286 0.98 -7.99 -1.18
N LEU A 287 0.45 -9.20 -1.42
CA LEU A 287 0.30 -9.75 -2.77
C LEU A 287 -0.57 -8.88 -3.68
N LEU A 288 -1.51 -8.11 -3.13
CA LEU A 288 -2.48 -7.35 -3.93
C LEU A 288 -1.92 -6.00 -4.41
N ASP A 289 -0.94 -5.44 -3.70
CA ASP A 289 -0.25 -4.18 -4.08
C ASP A 289 0.97 -4.43 -4.99
N LEU A 290 1.31 -5.70 -5.26
CA LEU A 290 2.37 -6.03 -6.21
C LEU A 290 2.00 -5.60 -7.63
N PRO A 291 2.95 -5.10 -8.43
CA PRO A 291 2.70 -4.90 -9.85
C PRO A 291 2.70 -6.22 -10.63
N ALA A 292 2.04 -6.22 -11.78
CA ALA A 292 2.19 -7.30 -12.76
C ALA A 292 3.66 -7.42 -13.17
N GLY A 293 4.19 -8.65 -13.17
CA GLY A 293 5.61 -8.94 -13.43
C GLY A 293 6.51 -8.89 -12.19
N ALA A 294 5.97 -8.63 -10.99
CA ALA A 294 6.71 -8.84 -9.75
C ALA A 294 7.10 -10.31 -9.59
N ARG A 295 8.30 -10.58 -9.06
CA ARG A 295 8.83 -11.93 -8.86
C ARG A 295 8.92 -12.26 -7.40
N LEU A 296 8.45 -13.44 -7.03
CA LEU A 296 8.49 -13.98 -5.68
C LEU A 296 9.58 -15.03 -5.59
N HIS A 297 10.62 -14.73 -4.83
CA HIS A 297 11.65 -15.70 -4.42
C HIS A 297 11.10 -16.49 -3.24
N VAL A 298 10.85 -17.78 -3.43
CA VAL A 298 10.18 -18.64 -2.44
C VAL A 298 11.13 -19.76 -2.02
N GLY A 299 11.42 -19.84 -0.72
CA GLY A 299 12.41 -20.76 -0.19
C GLY A 299 13.80 -20.50 -0.79
N ASP A 300 14.57 -21.57 -0.99
CA ASP A 300 15.97 -21.46 -1.42
C ASP A 300 16.13 -21.22 -2.93
N THR A 301 15.18 -21.69 -3.74
CA THR A 301 15.39 -21.84 -5.20
C THR A 301 14.22 -21.41 -6.08
N ALA A 302 12.98 -21.45 -5.58
CA ALA A 302 11.83 -21.21 -6.43
C ALA A 302 11.65 -19.72 -6.75
N LEU A 303 11.28 -19.43 -8.00
CA LEU A 303 10.96 -18.09 -8.47
C LEU A 303 9.63 -18.10 -9.20
N VAL A 304 8.68 -17.29 -8.71
CA VAL A 304 7.32 -17.19 -9.27
C VAL A 304 7.05 -15.77 -9.74
N GLU A 305 6.70 -15.57 -11.01
CA GLU A 305 6.28 -14.27 -11.52
C GLU A 305 4.78 -14.08 -11.36
N VAL A 306 4.37 -12.94 -10.81
CA VAL A 306 2.99 -12.55 -10.57
C VAL A 306 2.36 -12.04 -11.86
N MET A 307 1.33 -12.74 -12.34
CA MET A 307 0.67 -12.42 -13.61
C MET A 307 -0.57 -11.53 -13.43
N GLY A 308 -1.29 -11.66 -12.31
CA GLY A 308 -2.53 -10.92 -12.11
C GLY A 308 -3.34 -11.38 -10.91
N LEU A 309 -4.49 -10.74 -10.72
CA LEU A 309 -5.44 -11.05 -9.66
C LEU A 309 -6.20 -12.34 -9.97
N ARG A 310 -6.43 -13.15 -8.93
CA ARG A 310 -7.45 -14.19 -8.95
C ARG A 310 -8.82 -13.52 -9.03
N ASN A 311 -9.68 -14.05 -9.89
CA ASN A 311 -11.06 -13.58 -9.96
C ASN A 311 -11.94 -14.39 -9.01
N PRO A 312 -12.57 -13.77 -7.99
CA PRO A 312 -13.61 -14.42 -7.19
C PRO A 312 -14.69 -15.00 -8.09
N CYS A 313 -15.20 -16.18 -7.75
CA CYS A 313 -16.19 -16.87 -8.55
C CYS A 313 -17.23 -17.56 -7.66
N VAL A 314 -18.31 -18.02 -8.29
CA VAL A 314 -19.42 -18.73 -7.64
C VAL A 314 -19.00 -19.96 -6.83
N GLN A 315 -17.80 -20.52 -7.06
CA GLN A 315 -17.31 -21.63 -6.26
C GLN A 315 -17.05 -21.24 -4.79
N LEU A 316 -16.74 -19.96 -4.52
CA LEU A 316 -16.63 -19.43 -3.15
C LEU A 316 -17.99 -19.53 -2.43
N ASP A 317 -19.07 -19.11 -3.08
CA ASP A 317 -20.42 -19.20 -2.48
C ASP A 317 -20.95 -20.64 -2.36
N ARG A 318 -20.44 -21.56 -3.20
CA ARG A 318 -20.69 -23.00 -3.05
C ARG A 318 -19.96 -23.60 -1.86
N PHE A 319 -18.80 -23.04 -1.49
CA PHE A 319 -18.06 -23.43 -0.29
C PHE A 319 -18.75 -22.88 0.96
N ALA A 320 -19.02 -21.57 1.00
CA ALA A 320 -19.79 -20.93 2.05
C ALA A 320 -20.58 -19.74 1.51
N ARG A 321 -21.88 -19.69 1.79
CA ARG A 321 -22.78 -18.64 1.28
C ARG A 321 -22.29 -17.24 1.71
N GLY A 322 -22.10 -16.34 0.74
CA GLY A 322 -21.70 -14.94 0.99
C GLY A 322 -20.19 -14.73 0.97
N LEU A 323 -19.41 -15.81 0.89
CA LEU A 323 -17.96 -15.75 0.87
C LEU A 323 -17.42 -15.01 -0.36
N MET A 324 -18.08 -15.12 -1.52
CA MET A 324 -17.65 -14.38 -2.70
C MET A 324 -17.66 -12.87 -2.44
N GLU A 325 -18.75 -12.34 -1.90
CA GLU A 325 -18.88 -10.91 -1.57
C GLU A 325 -17.86 -10.50 -0.50
N ALA A 326 -17.59 -11.35 0.49
CA ALA A 326 -16.58 -11.07 1.52
C ALA A 326 -15.14 -10.94 0.95
N THR A 327 -14.86 -11.58 -0.19
CA THR A 327 -13.58 -11.44 -0.91
C THR A 327 -13.54 -10.26 -1.89
N LEU A 328 -14.61 -9.48 -1.98
CA LEU A 328 -14.70 -8.25 -2.74
C LEU A 328 -14.62 -7.05 -1.79
N ASP A 329 -14.15 -5.93 -2.33
CA ASP A 329 -14.25 -4.63 -1.69
C ASP A 329 -14.41 -3.56 -2.78
N ARG A 330 -14.71 -2.33 -2.38
CA ARG A 330 -14.77 -1.19 -3.30
C ARG A 330 -13.89 -0.08 -2.78
N GLU A 331 -13.02 0.43 -3.65
CA GLU A 331 -12.33 1.67 -3.37
C GLU A 331 -13.34 2.83 -3.36
N ALA A 332 -12.94 3.98 -2.81
CA ALA A 332 -13.80 5.15 -2.68
C ALA A 332 -14.33 5.67 -4.03
N ASP A 333 -13.63 5.39 -5.13
CA ASP A 333 -14.03 5.71 -6.52
C ASP A 333 -14.98 4.66 -7.14
N GLY A 334 -15.40 3.67 -6.36
CA GLY A 334 -16.27 2.56 -6.79
C GLY A 334 -15.54 1.41 -7.48
N LYS A 335 -14.22 1.50 -7.68
CA LYS A 335 -13.41 0.45 -8.30
C LYS A 335 -13.42 -0.82 -7.45
N LEU A 336 -13.71 -1.94 -8.12
CA LEU A 336 -13.79 -3.25 -7.47
C LEU A 336 -12.39 -3.77 -7.10
N VAL A 337 -12.16 -3.98 -5.81
CA VAL A 337 -10.98 -4.65 -5.26
C VAL A 337 -11.29 -6.15 -5.14
N ARG A 338 -10.39 -6.97 -5.65
CA ARG A 338 -10.48 -8.44 -5.55
C ARG A 338 -9.43 -8.91 -4.56
N LYS A 339 -9.87 -9.46 -3.44
CA LYS A 339 -8.99 -9.91 -2.36
C LYS A 339 -8.61 -11.39 -2.46
N ALA A 340 -9.18 -12.14 -3.41
CA ALA A 340 -9.01 -13.59 -3.54
C ALA A 340 -7.61 -14.09 -3.97
N GLY A 341 -6.58 -13.24 -3.88
CA GLY A 341 -5.18 -13.58 -4.13
C GLY A 341 -4.71 -13.28 -5.56
N VAL A 342 -3.54 -13.84 -5.91
CA VAL A 342 -2.89 -13.64 -7.21
C VAL A 342 -2.58 -14.97 -7.91
N MET A 343 -2.39 -14.89 -9.22
CA MET A 343 -1.95 -16.00 -10.06
C MET A 343 -0.51 -15.75 -10.48
N GLY A 344 0.29 -16.82 -10.53
CA GLY A 344 1.68 -16.74 -10.97
C GLY A 344 2.09 -17.86 -11.91
N VAL A 345 3.21 -17.63 -12.56
CA VAL A 345 3.95 -18.60 -13.39
C VAL A 345 5.29 -18.92 -12.75
N VAL A 346 5.72 -20.17 -12.84
CA VAL A 346 6.99 -20.61 -12.25
C VAL A 346 8.10 -20.33 -13.25
N LEU A 347 9.03 -19.44 -12.89
CA LEU A 347 10.24 -19.16 -13.68
C LEU A 347 11.36 -20.13 -13.33
N VAL A 348 11.55 -20.41 -12.04
CA VAL A 348 12.54 -21.36 -11.51
C VAL A 348 11.82 -22.31 -10.55
N GLY A 349 12.04 -23.61 -10.73
CA GLY A 349 11.46 -24.65 -9.88
C GLY A 349 12.19 -24.82 -8.56
N GLY A 350 11.55 -25.49 -7.60
CA GLY A 350 12.10 -25.71 -6.27
C GLY A 350 11.08 -26.38 -5.34
N ASP A 351 11.57 -27.01 -4.28
CA ASP A 351 10.70 -27.48 -3.20
C ASP A 351 10.30 -26.30 -2.32
N VAL A 352 9.03 -26.25 -1.92
CA VAL A 352 8.47 -25.21 -1.06
C VAL A 352 7.76 -25.85 0.12
N ARG A 353 8.05 -25.37 1.33
CA ARG A 353 7.53 -25.85 2.61
C ARG A 353 6.97 -24.71 3.45
N PRO A 354 6.03 -24.98 4.38
CA PRO A 354 5.70 -24.02 5.43
C PRO A 354 6.95 -23.59 6.20
N GLY A 355 7.08 -22.28 6.45
CA GLY A 355 8.24 -21.66 7.08
C GLY A 355 9.24 -21.04 6.10
N ASP A 356 9.21 -21.44 4.81
CA ASP A 356 10.13 -20.91 3.80
C ASP A 356 9.95 -19.40 3.63
N SER A 357 11.06 -18.68 3.46
CA SER A 357 11.02 -17.24 3.22
C SER A 357 10.37 -16.92 1.88
N VAL A 358 9.63 -15.82 1.83
CA VAL A 358 9.11 -15.24 0.59
C VAL A 358 9.68 -13.85 0.44
N GLY A 359 10.38 -13.62 -0.67
CA GLY A 359 10.98 -12.37 -1.06
C GLY A 359 10.35 -11.80 -2.32
N VAL A 360 10.22 -10.48 -2.44
CA VAL A 360 9.64 -9.83 -3.63
C VAL A 360 10.69 -9.05 -4.40
N GLU A 361 10.86 -9.33 -5.67
CA GLU A 361 11.60 -8.50 -6.61
C GLU A 361 10.59 -7.76 -7.51
N LEU A 362 10.69 -6.44 -7.55
CA LEU A 362 9.82 -5.61 -8.39
C LEU A 362 10.35 -5.57 -9.82
N PRO A 363 9.47 -5.54 -10.84
CA PRO A 363 9.91 -5.42 -12.22
C PRO A 363 10.59 -4.05 -12.44
N PRO A 364 11.57 -3.97 -13.35
CA PRO A 364 12.19 -2.71 -13.70
C PRO A 364 11.19 -1.79 -14.45
N GLY A 365 11.36 -0.48 -14.31
CA GLY A 365 10.56 0.51 -15.03
C GLY A 365 9.21 0.82 -14.38
N GLU A 366 8.27 1.30 -15.19
CA GLU A 366 6.93 1.70 -14.73
C GLU A 366 6.08 0.50 -14.30
N HIS A 367 5.47 0.60 -13.13
CA HIS A 367 4.71 -0.47 -12.51
C HIS A 367 3.25 -0.47 -12.98
N ARG A 368 2.82 -1.61 -13.52
CA ARG A 368 1.43 -1.82 -13.92
C ARG A 368 0.64 -2.49 -12.80
N PRO A 369 -0.54 -1.98 -12.42
CA PRO A 369 -1.38 -2.62 -11.42
C PRO A 369 -1.89 -3.98 -11.93
N LEU A 370 -2.16 -4.91 -10.99
CA LEU A 370 -2.68 -6.22 -11.33
C LEU A 370 -4.11 -6.12 -11.87
N GLY A 371 -4.33 -6.72 -13.04
CA GLY A 371 -5.67 -7.01 -13.57
C GLY A 371 -6.07 -8.46 -13.33
N PRO A 372 -7.35 -8.82 -13.48
CA PRO A 372 -7.77 -10.22 -13.45
C PRO A 372 -7.13 -11.01 -14.60
N VAL A 373 -6.58 -12.19 -14.29
CA VAL A 373 -6.01 -13.11 -15.29
C VAL A 373 -6.80 -14.37 -15.42
#